data_AF-A0A964PL26-F1
#
_entry.id   AF-A0A964PL26-F1
#
_cell.length_a   1.000
_cell.length_b   1.000
_cell.length_c   1.000
_cell.angle_alpha   90.00
_cell.angle_beta   90.00
_cell.angle_gamma   90.00
#
_symmetry.space_group_name_H-M   'P 1'
#
loop_
_entity.id
_entity.type
_entity.pdbx_description
1 polymer ?
#
loop_
_entity_poly.entity_id
_entity_poly.type
_entity_poly.pdbx_seq_one_letter_code
_entity_poly.pdbx_strand_id
1 'polypeptide(L)'
;MRIHAAFRAIALSAVLTSVLSACTNTSSYIPLLNAEPESGAVLQRPPRTLRLFFNALPDVELSSLTLHGPDGEYPLRGMHTMAADDLMVEIVNPSIPSGNYSVQWSTVVGADPTIYSGSIDFIVQAE
;
A
#
# COMPACT_ATOMS: atom_id res chain seq x y z
N MET A 1 -24.34 -52.96 -56.22
CA MET A 1 -25.03 -53.41 -54.99
C MET A 1 -25.25 -52.18 -54.11
N ARG A 2 -26.51 -51.92 -53.76
CA ARG A 2 -27.04 -51.07 -52.66
C ARG A 2 -26.07 -50.92 -51.45
N ILE A 3 -25.99 -49.87 -50.63
CA ILE A 3 -26.82 -48.68 -50.40
C ILE A 3 -26.19 -47.74 -49.34
N HIS A 4 -26.63 -46.46 -49.31
CA HIS A 4 -26.61 -45.44 -48.22
C HIS A 4 -25.51 -44.37 -48.17
N ALA A 5 -25.96 -43.14 -48.43
CA ALA A 5 -25.37 -41.88 -47.99
C ALA A 5 -25.34 -41.78 -46.46
N ALA A 6 -24.33 -41.09 -45.91
CA ALA A 6 -24.43 -40.42 -44.62
C ALA A 6 -23.45 -39.25 -44.54
N PHE A 7 -23.98 -38.08 -44.85
CA PHE A 7 -23.57 -36.76 -44.39
C PHE A 7 -22.88 -36.80 -43.02
N ARG A 8 -21.60 -36.38 -42.93
CA ARG A 8 -21.01 -35.92 -41.67
C ARG A 8 -20.23 -34.64 -41.90
N ALA A 9 -20.94 -33.56 -41.57
CA ALA A 9 -20.51 -32.19 -41.31
C ALA A 9 -19.00 -31.94 -41.30
N ILE A 10 -18.51 -31.22 -42.32
CA ILE A 10 -17.25 -30.47 -42.26
C ILE A 10 -17.58 -29.19 -41.48
N ALA A 11 -17.43 -29.24 -40.16
CA ALA A 11 -17.63 -28.09 -39.30
C ALA A 11 -16.31 -27.30 -39.18
N LEU A 12 -16.40 -26.02 -39.56
CA LEU A 12 -15.44 -24.93 -39.33
C LEU A 12 -14.62 -25.10 -38.03
N SER A 13 -13.32 -25.35 -38.16
CA SER A 13 -12.38 -25.28 -37.04
C SER A 13 -11.91 -23.83 -36.86
N ALA A 14 -12.76 -23.01 -36.26
CA ALA A 14 -12.41 -21.68 -35.75
C ALA A 14 -12.70 -21.66 -34.25
N VAL A 15 -11.82 -22.28 -33.44
CA VAL A 15 -11.95 -22.30 -31.98
C VAL A 15 -10.85 -21.44 -31.38
N LEU A 16 -11.16 -20.14 -31.32
CA LEU A 16 -11.04 -19.28 -30.15
C LEU A 16 -9.92 -19.64 -29.15
N THR A 17 -8.72 -19.09 -29.36
CA THR A 17 -7.67 -19.01 -28.33
C THR A 17 -8.12 -18.08 -27.21
N SER A 18 -8.74 -18.66 -26.19
CA SER A 18 -9.15 -17.98 -24.96
C SER A 18 -7.92 -17.55 -24.17
N VAL A 19 -7.63 -16.25 -24.13
CA VAL A 19 -6.59 -15.65 -23.29
C VAL A 19 -7.11 -15.62 -21.85
N LEU A 20 -6.78 -16.64 -21.05
CA LEU A 20 -6.97 -16.59 -19.60
C LEU A 20 -5.84 -15.73 -19.01
N SER A 21 -6.06 -14.42 -18.98
CA SER A 21 -5.29 -13.53 -18.10
C SER A 21 -5.77 -13.76 -16.66
N ALA A 22 -5.17 -14.74 -15.98
CA ALA A 22 -5.35 -14.90 -14.56
C ALA A 22 -4.63 -13.73 -13.86
N CYS A 23 -5.40 -12.78 -13.32
CA CYS A 23 -4.88 -11.81 -12.36
C CYS A 23 -4.47 -12.59 -11.10
N THR A 24 -3.22 -13.01 -11.01
CA THR A 24 -2.67 -13.57 -9.77
C THR A 24 -2.49 -12.42 -8.79
N ASN A 25 -3.50 -12.16 -7.97
CA ASN A 25 -3.37 -11.31 -6.79
C ASN A 25 -2.52 -12.04 -5.76
N THR A 26 -1.21 -12.05 -5.96
CA THR A 26 -0.27 -12.47 -4.91
C THR A 26 -0.30 -11.37 -3.86
N SER A 27 -1.11 -11.55 -2.82
CA SER A 27 -1.00 -10.76 -1.60
C SER A 27 0.38 -11.05 -1.03
N SER A 28 1.35 -10.20 -1.38
CA SER A 28 2.66 -10.24 -0.75
C SER A 28 2.45 -9.91 0.71
N TYR A 29 3.01 -10.72 1.59
CA TYR A 29 2.98 -10.46 3.02
C TYR A 29 3.60 -9.08 3.32
N ILE A 30 2.94 -8.32 4.20
CA ILE A 30 3.37 -7.00 4.68
C ILE A 30 3.14 -6.98 6.20
N PRO A 31 4.12 -6.58 7.02
CA PRO A 31 4.01 -6.59 8.49
C PRO A 31 3.21 -5.41 9.07
N LEU A 32 2.91 -4.40 8.26
CA LEU A 32 2.11 -3.24 8.66
C LEU A 32 0.67 -3.68 8.99
N LEU A 33 0.23 -3.36 10.22
CA LEU A 33 -1.10 -3.67 10.73
C LEU A 33 -2.07 -2.50 10.56
N ASN A 34 -1.61 -1.28 10.90
CA ASN A 34 -2.43 -0.07 10.82
C ASN A 34 -1.54 1.19 10.76
N ALA A 35 -2.16 2.34 10.49
CA ALA A 35 -1.53 3.65 10.56
C ALA A 35 -2.47 4.71 11.15
N GLU A 36 -1.86 5.76 11.70
CA GLU A 36 -2.51 7.00 12.10
C GLU A 36 -1.76 8.16 11.39
N PRO A 37 -2.38 8.86 10.43
CA PRO A 37 -3.72 8.65 9.88
C PRO A 37 -3.93 7.27 9.22
N GLU A 38 -5.17 6.75 9.28
CA GLU A 38 -5.54 5.51 8.59
C GLU A 38 -5.45 5.69 7.06
N SER A 39 -5.15 4.61 6.35
CA SER A 39 -5.15 4.62 4.89
C SER A 39 -6.54 4.95 4.35
N GLY A 40 -6.62 5.96 3.48
CA GLY A 40 -7.86 6.52 2.95
C GLY A 40 -8.59 7.48 3.88
N ALA A 41 -8.03 7.83 5.04
CA ALA A 41 -8.69 8.73 5.99
C ALA A 41 -8.91 10.13 5.41
N VAL A 42 -10.02 10.76 5.79
CA VAL A 42 -10.31 12.18 5.53
C VAL A 42 -10.32 12.94 6.85
N LEU A 43 -9.33 13.81 7.03
CA LEU A 43 -9.07 14.52 8.29
C LEU A 43 -9.61 15.95 8.22
N GLN A 44 -10.42 16.32 9.20
CA GLN A 44 -10.93 17.70 9.34
C GLN A 44 -9.90 18.66 9.96
N ARG A 45 -8.79 18.12 10.48
CA ARG A 45 -7.67 18.88 11.03
C ARG A 45 -6.36 18.23 10.63
N PRO A 46 -5.32 19.02 10.35
CA PRO A 46 -4.05 18.43 9.97
C PRO A 46 -3.41 17.65 11.13
N PRO A 47 -2.82 16.47 10.86
CA PRO A 47 -2.13 15.69 11.87
C PRO A 47 -0.83 16.37 12.28
N ARG A 48 -0.37 16.11 13.50
CA ARG A 48 0.97 16.58 13.97
C ARG A 48 2.02 15.48 13.88
N THR A 49 1.59 14.23 13.77
CA THR A 49 2.42 13.04 13.82
C THR A 49 1.92 12.04 12.82
N LEU A 50 2.82 11.19 12.34
CA LEU A 50 2.47 9.95 11.65
C LEU A 50 2.87 8.81 12.57
N ARG A 51 2.05 7.76 12.61
CA ARG A 51 2.30 6.57 13.40
C ARG A 51 1.93 5.32 12.62
N LEU A 52 2.85 4.40 12.47
CA LEU A 52 2.66 3.13 11.77
C LEU A 52 2.83 1.99 12.76
N PHE A 53 1.89 1.06 12.80
CA PHE A 53 1.89 -0.09 13.70
C PHE A 53 2.22 -1.36 12.93
N PHE A 54 3.14 -2.16 13.46
CA PHE A 54 3.61 -3.39 12.85
C PHE A 54 3.29 -4.58 13.74
N ASN A 55 3.41 -5.79 13.20
CA ASN A 55 3.18 -7.03 13.94
C ASN A 55 4.36 -7.49 14.82
N ALA A 56 5.47 -6.75 14.81
CA ALA A 56 6.58 -6.84 15.74
C ALA A 56 7.40 -5.53 15.70
N LEU A 57 8.33 -5.36 16.64
CA LEU A 57 9.11 -4.14 16.80
C LEU A 57 9.91 -3.79 15.52
N PRO A 58 9.71 -2.60 14.92
CA PRO A 58 10.52 -2.13 13.81
C PRO A 58 11.90 -1.61 14.27
N ASP A 59 12.92 -1.80 13.44
CA ASP A 59 14.24 -1.22 13.64
C ASP A 59 14.25 0.24 13.17
N VAL A 60 14.36 1.18 14.11
CA VAL A 60 14.33 2.62 13.84
C VAL A 60 15.49 3.08 12.95
N GLU A 61 16.70 2.52 13.13
CA GLU A 61 17.88 2.93 12.35
C GLU A 61 17.79 2.44 10.90
N LEU A 62 17.06 1.34 10.67
CA LEU A 62 16.80 0.77 9.34
C LEU A 62 15.42 1.17 8.78
N SER A 63 14.77 2.15 9.38
CA SER A 63 13.46 2.65 8.95
C SER A 63 13.56 3.96 8.18
N SER A 64 12.57 4.21 7.33
CA SER A 64 12.40 5.49 6.64
C SER A 64 10.92 5.81 6.48
N LEU A 65 10.55 7.06 6.73
CA LEU A 65 9.24 7.63 6.40
C LEU A 65 9.46 8.93 5.62
N THR A 66 8.71 9.12 4.53
CA THR A 66 8.59 10.41 3.84
C THR A 66 7.12 10.78 3.71
N LEU A 67 6.82 12.08 3.83
CA LEU A 67 5.47 12.62 3.68
C LEU A 67 5.43 13.55 2.48
N HIS A 68 4.63 13.21 1.49
CA HIS A 68 4.35 14.08 0.35
C HIS A 68 2.93 14.63 0.43
N GLY A 69 2.74 15.87 0.01
CA GLY A 69 1.44 16.53 -0.07
C GLY A 69 1.41 17.61 -1.14
N PRO A 70 0.43 18.53 -1.09
CA PRO A 70 0.21 19.54 -2.12
C PRO A 70 1.42 20.45 -2.39
N ASP A 71 2.19 20.77 -1.35
CA ASP A 71 3.37 21.64 -1.46
C ASP A 71 4.68 20.87 -1.69
N GLY A 72 4.61 19.56 -1.93
CA GLY A 72 5.77 18.68 -2.05
C GLY A 72 6.04 17.88 -0.78
N GLU A 73 7.31 17.68 -0.46
CA GLU A 73 7.74 16.88 0.70
C GLU A 73 7.71 17.70 1.99
N TYR A 74 7.15 17.11 3.06
CA TYR A 74 7.07 17.72 4.38
C TYR A 74 8.16 17.14 5.30
N PRO A 75 8.95 17.99 5.97
CA PRO A 75 10.01 17.53 6.85
C PRO A 75 9.46 16.78 8.07
N LEU A 76 10.03 15.62 8.34
CA LEU A 76 9.73 14.78 9.49
C LEU A 76 10.92 14.78 10.47
N ARG A 77 10.66 14.60 11.76
CA ARG A 77 11.74 14.44 12.75
C ARG A 77 11.38 13.49 13.89
N GLY A 78 12.41 13.08 14.61
CA GLY A 78 12.27 12.38 15.88
C GLY A 78 11.60 11.02 15.72
N MET A 79 11.99 10.24 14.71
CA MET A 79 11.46 8.89 14.55
C MET A 79 11.87 8.01 15.74
N HIS A 80 10.89 7.37 16.37
CA HIS A 80 11.09 6.49 17.52
C HIS A 80 9.95 5.46 17.61
N THR A 81 10.08 4.52 18.55
CA THR A 81 9.02 3.59 18.93
C THR A 81 8.46 3.97 20.30
N MET A 82 7.20 3.64 20.58
CA MET A 82 6.51 3.89 21.85
C MET A 82 6.18 2.59 22.58
N ALA A 83 7.00 1.55 22.39
CA ALA A 83 6.80 0.19 22.91
C ALA A 83 5.47 -0.47 22.48
N ALA A 84 4.90 -0.02 21.35
CA ALA A 84 3.67 -0.55 20.76
C ALA A 84 3.93 -1.12 19.36
N ASP A 85 5.14 -1.65 19.14
CA ASP A 85 5.61 -2.16 17.84
C ASP A 85 5.34 -1.17 16.69
N ASP A 86 5.73 0.08 16.91
CA ASP A 86 5.35 1.20 16.08
C ASP A 86 6.54 2.08 15.67
N LEU A 87 6.37 2.78 14.54
CA LEU A 87 7.18 3.94 14.19
C LEU A 87 6.31 5.18 14.37
N MET A 88 6.79 6.15 15.15
CA MET A 88 6.14 7.44 15.34
C MET A 88 7.10 8.56 14.97
N VAL A 89 6.63 9.53 14.18
CA VAL A 89 7.41 10.70 13.73
C VAL A 89 6.60 11.98 13.88
N GLU A 90 7.29 13.09 14.15
CA GLU A 90 6.68 14.42 14.17
C GLU A 90 6.76 15.06 12.78
N ILE A 91 5.68 15.73 12.37
CA ILE A 91 5.68 16.60 11.18
C ILE A 91 6.13 17.99 11.62
N VAL A 92 7.28 18.44 11.11
CA VAL A 92 7.96 19.66 11.61
C VAL A 92 7.20 20.94 11.22
N ASN A 93 6.54 20.93 10.07
CA ASN A 93 5.83 22.11 9.57
C ASN A 93 4.42 22.19 10.19
N PRO A 94 4.07 23.28 10.90
CA PRO A 94 2.72 23.44 11.45
C PRO A 94 1.64 23.69 10.37
N SER A 95 2.04 24.11 9.16
CA SER A 95 1.10 24.38 8.07
C SER A 95 1.04 23.19 7.10
N ILE A 96 0.08 22.31 7.34
CA ILE A 96 -0.31 21.21 6.44
C ILE A 96 -1.62 21.65 5.78
N PRO A 97 -1.62 22.18 4.54
CA PRO A 97 -2.82 22.65 3.87
C PRO A 97 -3.78 21.51 3.55
N SER A 98 -5.01 21.86 3.21
CA SER A 98 -5.98 20.91 2.67
C SER A 98 -5.48 20.30 1.36
N GLY A 99 -5.67 18.99 1.20
CA GLY A 99 -5.26 18.25 0.01
C GLY A 99 -4.93 16.79 0.29
N ASN A 100 -4.36 16.14 -0.72
CA ASN A 100 -4.00 14.72 -0.65
C ASN A 100 -2.57 14.57 -0.16
N TYR A 101 -2.36 13.57 0.69
CA TYR A 101 -1.08 13.25 1.27
C TYR A 101 -0.77 11.77 1.07
N SER A 102 0.52 11.47 0.91
CA SER A 102 1.04 10.11 0.80
C SER A 102 2.24 9.95 1.72
N VAL A 103 2.17 8.97 2.61
CA VAL A 103 3.28 8.53 3.44
C VAL A 103 3.92 7.35 2.75
N GLN A 104 5.18 7.46 2.34
CA GLN A 104 5.97 6.31 1.92
C GLN A 104 6.78 5.83 3.10
N TRP A 105 6.88 4.51 3.26
CA TRP A 105 7.61 3.93 4.38
C TRP A 105 8.43 2.70 3.96
N SER A 106 9.53 2.48 4.67
CA SER A 106 10.28 1.23 4.67
C SER A 106 10.79 0.90 6.06
N THR A 107 10.89 -0.38 6.40
CA THR A 107 11.39 -0.83 7.70
C THR A 107 11.80 -2.31 7.69
N VAL A 108 12.56 -2.71 8.70
CA VAL A 108 12.87 -4.10 9.07
C VAL A 108 12.16 -4.39 10.39
N VAL A 109 11.50 -5.55 10.50
CA VAL A 109 10.60 -5.86 11.63
C VAL A 109 11.05 -7.14 12.36
N GLY A 110 11.23 -7.04 13.67
CA GLY A 110 11.64 -8.16 14.51
C GLY A 110 13.03 -8.69 14.14
N ALA A 111 13.15 -10.02 14.04
CA ALA A 111 14.41 -10.69 13.67
C ALA A 111 14.51 -11.00 12.16
N ASP A 112 13.49 -10.66 11.38
CA ASP A 112 13.47 -10.87 9.93
C ASP A 112 14.25 -9.74 9.24
N PRO A 113 15.35 -10.04 8.53
CA PRO A 113 16.17 -9.02 7.86
C PRO A 113 15.54 -8.47 6.58
N THR A 114 14.34 -8.92 6.21
CA THR A 114 13.62 -8.43 5.03
C THR A 114 13.23 -6.96 5.22
N ILE A 115 13.56 -6.12 4.24
CA ILE A 115 13.06 -4.75 4.17
C ILE A 115 11.66 -4.79 3.57
N TYR A 116 10.69 -4.39 4.38
CA TYR A 116 9.31 -4.17 3.96
C TYR A 116 9.12 -2.71 3.60
N SER A 117 8.24 -2.43 2.65
CA SER A 117 7.89 -1.07 2.26
C SER A 117 6.45 -0.98 1.80
N GLY A 118 5.93 0.25 1.77
CA GLY A 118 4.58 0.52 1.32
C GLY A 118 4.26 2.01 1.31
N SER A 119 2.97 2.29 1.13
CA SER A 119 2.44 3.65 1.15
C SER A 119 1.08 3.69 1.84
N ILE A 120 0.80 4.81 2.50
CA ILE A 120 -0.47 5.13 3.16
C ILE A 120 -0.91 6.51 2.63
N ASP A 121 -2.09 6.57 2.05
CA ASP A 121 -2.64 7.83 1.54
C ASP A 121 -3.72 8.37 2.48
N PHE A 122 -3.81 9.68 2.65
CA PHE A 122 -4.89 10.32 3.41
C PHE A 122 -5.20 11.72 2.84
N ILE A 123 -6.32 12.31 3.23
CA ILE A 123 -6.78 13.61 2.77
C ILE A 123 -6.93 14.53 3.99
N VAL A 124 -6.48 15.78 3.88
CA VAL A 124 -6.80 16.85 4.83
C VAL A 124 -7.84 17.79 4.20
N GLN A 125 -8.92 18.04 4.93
CA GLN A 125 -9.98 19.00 4.61
C GLN A 125 -10.16 19.93 5.82
N ALA A 126 -9.19 20.82 6.02
CA ALA A 126 -9.34 21.90 6.99
C ALA A 126 -10.18 23.02 6.36
N GLU A 127 -11.25 23.44 7.06
CA GLU A 127 -12.04 24.65 6.76
C GLU A 127 -11.32 25.93 7.19
#